data_AF-A0A558FHV3-F1
#
_entry.id   AF-A0A558FHV3-F1
#
_cell.length_a   1.000
_cell.length_b   1.000
_cell.length_c   1.000
_cell.angle_alpha   90.00
_cell.angle_beta   90.00
_cell.angle_gamma   90.00
#
_symmetry.space_group_name_H-M   'P 1'
#
loop_
_entity.id
_entity.type
_entity.pdbx_description
1 polymer ?
#
loop_
_entity_poly.entity_id
_entity_poly.type
_entity_poly.pdbx_seq_one_letter_code
_entity_poly.pdbx_strand_id
1 'polypeptide(L)'
;VYVFLRIVDRPWRRGLGVSVLDFIRGFIGHIAEGTRELEDFFEQLGQEAIVPVTVLSFERDDGTEKARFVLPMIHPGPMGEIGGGNFPERVARRAEGLVFPPHATAGHDFNLVTEREVDVVLDAADDAYERIEYSPDVTESVRVQSGDAKMLGQRFGDDALLVSTYAPQFADDVEYAVGLSASAEARTTGLRDVLLVDAHNCNNGLQGPDLGHVTPGSKRSFDMITAAGLAGEELSASSRGSLSLGT
;
A
#
# COMPACT_ATOMS: atom_id res chain seq x y z
N VAL A 1 -33.27 -19.58 23.86
CA VAL A 1 -31.98 -18.87 23.71
C VAL A 1 -30.88 -19.77 23.16
N TYR A 2 -30.50 -20.88 23.83
CA TYR A 2 -29.42 -21.76 23.34
C TYR A 2 -29.59 -22.28 21.90
N VAL A 3 -30.79 -22.75 21.54
CA VAL A 3 -31.08 -23.25 20.19
C VAL A 3 -30.96 -22.15 19.13
N PHE A 4 -31.41 -20.92 19.44
CA PHE A 4 -31.28 -19.77 18.57
C PHE A 4 -29.80 -19.40 18.34
N LEU A 5 -29.01 -19.33 19.43
CA LEU A 5 -27.56 -19.07 19.34
C LEU A 5 -26.85 -20.13 18.49
N ARG A 6 -27.16 -21.42 18.69
CA ARG A 6 -26.63 -22.52 17.87
C ARG A 6 -27.01 -22.39 16.39
N ILE A 7 -28.20 -21.89 16.06
CA ILE A 7 -28.65 -21.72 14.67
C ILE A 7 -27.90 -20.58 13.98
N VAL A 8 -27.71 -19.46 14.67
CA VAL A 8 -26.99 -18.29 14.13
C VAL A 8 -25.49 -18.57 14.02
N ASP A 9 -24.92 -19.31 14.96
CA ASP A 9 -23.48 -19.60 15.02
C ASP A 9 -23.03 -20.71 14.03
N ARG A 10 -23.93 -21.63 13.68
CA ARG A 10 -23.60 -22.81 12.87
C ARG A 10 -23.12 -22.50 11.44
N PRO A 11 -23.67 -21.51 10.71
CA PRO A 11 -23.13 -21.10 9.40
C PRO A 11 -21.70 -20.55 9.52
N TRP A 12 -21.42 -19.74 10.54
CA TRP A 12 -20.10 -19.14 10.76
C TRP A 12 -19.05 -20.20 11.07
N ARG A 13 -19.35 -21.12 11.99
CA ARG A 13 -18.44 -22.24 12.30
C ARG A 13 -18.15 -23.13 11.10
N ARG A 14 -19.08 -23.26 10.16
CA ARG A 14 -18.93 -24.13 8.99
C ARG A 14 -18.27 -23.43 7.80
N GLY A 15 -18.55 -22.15 7.61
CA GLY A 15 -18.03 -21.36 6.48
C GLY A 15 -16.69 -20.69 6.78
N LEU A 16 -16.48 -20.28 8.03
CA LEU A 16 -15.35 -19.45 8.45
C LEU A 16 -14.53 -20.10 9.59
N GLY A 17 -14.94 -21.27 10.10
CA GLY A 17 -14.24 -21.95 11.20
C GLY A 17 -14.39 -21.30 12.59
N VAL A 18 -14.94 -20.09 12.66
CA VAL A 18 -15.06 -19.27 13.88
C VAL A 18 -16.50 -19.08 14.36
N SER A 19 -16.68 -18.64 15.61
CA SER A 19 -17.99 -18.39 16.20
C SER A 19 -18.39 -16.91 16.13
N VAL A 20 -19.64 -16.64 15.76
CA VAL A 20 -20.19 -15.26 15.77
C VAL A 20 -20.26 -14.68 17.20
N LEU A 21 -20.40 -15.56 18.20
CA LEU A 21 -20.43 -15.16 19.59
C LEU A 21 -19.04 -14.74 20.10
N ASP A 22 -18.00 -15.42 19.61
CA ASP A 22 -16.61 -15.07 19.92
C ASP A 22 -16.25 -13.71 19.30
N PHE A 23 -16.72 -13.42 18.07
CA PHE A 23 -16.59 -12.09 17.46
C PHE A 23 -17.25 -10.98 18.28
N ILE A 24 -18.53 -11.14 18.65
CA ILE A 24 -19.26 -10.11 19.41
C ILE A 24 -18.61 -9.88 20.77
N ARG A 25 -18.17 -10.96 21.42
CA ARG A 25 -17.45 -10.88 22.70
C ARG A 25 -16.13 -10.13 22.54
N GLY A 26 -15.31 -10.51 21.56
CA GLY A 26 -14.03 -9.86 21.29
C GLY A 26 -14.20 -8.39 20.93
N PHE A 27 -15.23 -8.04 20.16
CA PHE A 27 -15.56 -6.66 19.83
C PHE A 27 -15.95 -5.83 21.07
N ILE A 28 -16.81 -6.38 21.94
CA ILE A 28 -17.18 -5.73 23.21
C ILE A 28 -15.97 -5.59 24.13
N GLY A 29 -15.15 -6.63 24.27
CA GLY A 29 -13.93 -6.60 25.09
C GLY A 29 -12.90 -5.59 24.58
N HIS A 30 -12.75 -5.47 23.26
CA HIS A 30 -11.86 -4.48 22.66
C HIS A 30 -12.35 -3.05 22.95
N ILE A 31 -13.63 -2.74 22.74
CA ILE A 31 -14.20 -1.41 22.97
C ILE A 31 -14.25 -1.04 24.47
N ALA A 32 -14.59 -2.00 25.34
CA ALA A 32 -14.84 -1.73 26.76
C ALA A 32 -13.57 -1.85 27.62
N GLU A 33 -12.65 -2.73 27.26
CA GLU A 33 -11.53 -3.14 28.11
C GLU A 33 -10.17 -3.12 27.38
N GLY A 34 -10.13 -2.76 26.09
CA GLY A 34 -8.90 -2.72 25.30
C GLY A 34 -8.28 -4.11 25.08
N THR A 35 -9.08 -5.17 25.17
CA THR A 35 -8.57 -6.55 25.07
C THR A 35 -8.18 -6.92 23.63
N ARG A 36 -7.26 -7.89 23.50
CA ARG A 36 -6.79 -8.45 22.22
C ARG A 36 -7.67 -9.58 21.66
N GLU A 37 -8.80 -9.89 22.31
CA GLU A 37 -9.69 -10.99 21.90
C GLU A 37 -10.24 -10.84 20.47
N LEU A 38 -10.36 -9.60 19.96
CA LEU A 38 -10.78 -9.33 18.59
C LEU A 38 -9.67 -9.62 17.56
N GLU A 39 -8.40 -9.38 17.92
CA GLU A 39 -7.25 -9.68 17.06
C GLU A 39 -7.06 -11.20 16.95
N ASP A 40 -7.14 -11.93 18.07
CA ASP A 40 -7.06 -13.40 18.10
C ASP A 40 -8.16 -14.06 17.24
N PHE A 41 -9.32 -13.39 17.11
CA PHE A 41 -10.40 -13.82 16.23
C PHE A 41 -10.05 -13.60 14.75
N PHE A 42 -9.52 -12.42 14.40
CA PHE A 42 -9.11 -12.15 13.04
C PHE A 42 -7.94 -13.04 12.62
N GLU A 43 -6.99 -13.34 13.51
CA GLU A 43 -5.82 -14.19 13.23
C GLU A 43 -6.24 -15.60 12.80
N GLN A 44 -7.32 -16.13 13.38
CA GLN A 44 -7.90 -17.41 12.97
C GLN A 44 -8.53 -17.39 11.56
N LEU A 45 -8.89 -16.21 11.06
CA LEU A 45 -9.44 -15.99 9.71
C LEU A 45 -8.38 -15.56 8.70
N GLY A 46 -7.29 -14.97 9.17
CA GLY A 46 -6.20 -14.44 8.37
C GLY A 46 -5.54 -15.52 7.51
N GLN A 47 -4.84 -15.07 6.47
CA GLN A 47 -4.01 -15.91 5.60
C GLN A 47 -2.61 -15.34 5.56
N GLU A 48 -1.60 -16.20 5.46
CA GLU A 48 -0.22 -15.76 5.25
C GLU A 48 -0.09 -15.18 3.84
N ALA A 49 0.50 -13.98 3.74
CA ALA A 49 0.75 -13.29 2.48
C ALA A 49 2.18 -12.76 2.42
N ILE A 50 2.73 -12.69 1.21
CA ILE A 50 4.01 -12.02 0.97
C ILE A 50 3.71 -10.55 0.64
N VAL A 51 4.22 -9.65 1.48
CA VAL A 51 4.02 -8.21 1.36
C VAL A 51 5.35 -7.55 1.01
N PRO A 52 5.53 -7.05 -0.22
CA PRO A 52 6.64 -6.18 -0.55
C PRO A 52 6.57 -4.88 0.24
N VAL A 53 7.74 -4.45 0.72
CA VAL A 53 7.93 -3.13 1.35
C VAL A 53 8.99 -2.40 0.55
N THR A 54 8.61 -1.25 -0.01
CA THR A 54 9.51 -0.39 -0.78
C THR A 54 9.78 0.88 -0.02
N VAL A 55 11.06 1.24 0.12
CA VAL A 55 11.50 2.47 0.79
C VAL A 55 12.29 3.33 -0.17
N LEU A 56 11.97 4.62 -0.20
CA LEU A 56 12.75 5.64 -0.91
C LEU A 56 13.14 6.70 0.12
N SER A 57 14.44 6.96 0.26
CA SER A 57 14.95 7.94 1.21
C SER A 57 15.74 9.04 0.52
N PHE A 58 15.75 10.21 1.15
CA PHE A 58 16.53 11.37 0.76
C PHE A 58 17.34 11.82 1.97
N GLU A 59 18.61 12.15 1.75
CA GLU A 59 19.53 12.64 2.79
C GLU A 59 19.83 14.13 2.60
N ARG A 60 20.32 14.74 3.69
CA ARG A 60 20.95 16.06 3.68
C ARG A 60 22.43 15.92 3.30
N ASP A 61 23.08 17.04 3.02
CA ASP A 61 24.51 17.07 2.69
C ASP A 61 25.41 16.55 3.84
N ASP A 62 24.92 16.55 5.08
CA ASP A 62 25.62 16.00 6.25
C ASP A 62 25.37 14.49 6.48
N GLY A 63 24.62 13.83 5.58
CA GLY A 63 24.30 12.41 5.63
C GLY A 63 23.14 12.06 6.57
N THR A 64 22.49 13.03 7.21
CA THR A 64 21.30 12.77 8.02
C THR A 64 20.06 12.61 7.15
N GLU A 65 19.09 11.80 7.61
CA GLU A 65 17.86 11.59 6.88
C GLU A 65 17.05 12.90 6.75
N LYS A 66 16.67 13.23 5.52
CA LYS A 66 15.83 14.38 5.22
C LYS A 66 14.37 13.98 5.11
N ALA A 67 14.10 12.92 4.34
CA ALA A 67 12.77 12.40 4.13
C ALA A 67 12.80 10.92 3.76
N ARG A 68 11.74 10.19 4.11
CA ARG A 68 11.56 8.77 3.79
C ARG A 68 10.14 8.50 3.31
N PHE A 69 10.01 7.85 2.18
CA PHE A 69 8.79 7.21 1.73
C PHE A 69 8.83 5.75 2.17
N VAL A 70 7.78 5.27 2.83
CA VAL A 70 7.64 3.86 3.23
C VAL A 70 6.33 3.34 2.69
N LEU A 71 6.42 2.47 1.69
CA LEU A 71 5.27 1.90 1.01
C LEU A 71 5.25 0.37 1.21
N PRO A 72 4.58 -0.13 2.24
CA PRO A 72 4.19 -1.54 2.30
C PRO A 72 2.98 -1.79 1.41
N MET A 73 2.97 -2.91 0.67
CA MET A 73 1.79 -3.34 -0.09
C MET A 73 0.72 -3.99 0.81
N ILE A 74 0.28 -3.24 1.81
CA ILE A 74 -0.85 -3.56 2.70
C ILE A 74 -1.93 -2.50 2.55
N HIS A 75 -3.14 -2.84 2.96
CA HIS A 75 -4.20 -1.86 3.15
C HIS A 75 -4.37 -1.64 4.67
N PRO A 76 -4.01 -0.47 5.23
CA PRO A 76 -4.11 -0.26 6.68
C PRO A 76 -5.55 -0.45 7.19
N GLY A 77 -5.67 -1.15 8.30
CA GLY A 77 -6.95 -1.53 8.90
C GLY A 77 -7.82 -0.33 9.32
N PRO A 78 -9.13 -0.57 9.47
CA PRO A 78 -10.13 0.50 9.46
C PRO A 78 -10.17 1.38 10.72
N MET A 79 -9.51 1.02 11.83
CA MET A 79 -9.76 1.66 13.13
C MET A 79 -8.52 1.75 14.04
N GLY A 80 -8.03 2.97 14.26
CA GLY A 80 -7.10 3.30 15.34
C GLY A 80 -5.84 2.43 15.33
N GLU A 81 -5.62 1.66 16.40
CA GLU A 81 -4.45 0.78 16.53
C GLU A 81 -4.68 -0.62 15.93
N ILE A 82 -5.92 -0.99 15.58
CA ILE A 82 -6.27 -2.32 15.07
C ILE A 82 -5.93 -2.42 13.59
N GLY A 83 -5.32 -3.55 13.20
CA GLY A 83 -5.08 -3.90 11.80
C GLY A 83 -4.14 -2.93 11.07
N GLY A 84 -3.33 -2.17 11.81
CA GLY A 84 -2.38 -1.23 11.22
C GLY A 84 -2.92 0.16 10.88
N GLY A 85 -4.10 0.54 11.39
CA GLY A 85 -4.66 1.88 11.16
C GLY A 85 -3.76 3.05 11.60
N ASN A 86 -2.85 2.83 12.55
CA ASN A 86 -1.86 3.81 12.99
C ASN A 86 -0.49 3.66 12.32
N PHE A 87 -0.39 2.93 11.21
CA PHE A 87 0.86 2.72 10.48
C PHE A 87 1.61 4.03 10.16
N PRO A 88 0.96 5.10 9.63
CA PRO A 88 1.64 6.37 9.37
C PRO A 88 2.34 6.97 10.60
N GLU A 89 1.69 6.87 11.77
CA GLU A 89 2.25 7.36 13.02
C GLU A 89 3.46 6.53 13.45
N ARG A 90 3.38 5.20 13.34
CA ARG A 90 4.50 4.32 13.72
C ARG A 90 5.73 4.52 12.84
N VAL A 91 5.55 4.67 11.53
CA VAL A 91 6.68 4.97 10.63
C VAL A 91 7.30 6.32 11.00
N ALA A 92 6.48 7.34 11.27
CA ALA A 92 6.97 8.65 11.69
C ALA A 92 7.78 8.61 13.00
N ARG A 93 7.49 7.67 13.91
CA ARG A 93 8.28 7.47 15.14
C ARG A 93 9.62 6.76 14.90
N ARG A 94 9.79 6.04 13.80
CA ARG A 94 11.03 5.32 13.45
C ARG A 94 11.98 6.13 12.55
N ALA A 95 11.47 7.13 11.85
CA ALA A 95 12.26 7.99 10.98
C ALA A 95 12.83 9.21 11.72
N GLU A 96 13.96 9.72 11.24
CA GLU A 96 14.53 11.00 11.71
C GLU A 96 14.01 12.18 10.88
N GLY A 97 13.75 11.94 9.60
CA GLY A 97 13.28 12.93 8.63
C GLY A 97 11.76 13.00 8.47
N LEU A 98 11.31 13.73 7.45
CA LEU A 98 9.91 13.77 7.07
C LEU A 98 9.45 12.43 6.49
N VAL A 99 8.32 11.90 6.96
CA VAL A 99 7.81 10.60 6.49
C VAL A 99 6.62 10.77 5.57
N PHE A 100 6.62 9.96 4.52
CA PHE A 100 5.51 9.79 3.59
C PHE A 100 5.13 8.30 3.55
N PRO A 101 4.00 7.90 4.15
CA PRO A 101 3.44 6.57 4.00
C PRO A 101 2.28 6.63 2.99
N PRO A 102 2.56 6.64 1.68
CA PRO A 102 1.52 6.74 0.65
C PRO A 102 0.60 5.52 0.62
N HIS A 103 -0.53 5.65 -0.08
CA HIS A 103 -1.44 4.52 -0.31
C HIS A 103 -0.82 3.54 -1.31
N ALA A 104 -0.93 2.25 -1.02
CA ALA A 104 -0.43 1.19 -1.88
C ALA A 104 -1.48 0.75 -2.89
N THR A 105 -1.02 0.04 -3.91
CA THR A 105 -1.89 -0.76 -4.77
C THR A 105 -2.23 -2.06 -4.04
N ALA A 106 -3.02 -1.97 -2.97
CA ALA A 106 -3.47 -3.09 -2.18
C ALA A 106 -4.91 -2.82 -1.73
N GLY A 107 -5.80 -3.79 -1.93
CA GLY A 107 -7.17 -3.74 -1.41
C GLY A 107 -7.30 -4.41 -0.05
N HIS A 108 -8.53 -4.45 0.45
CA HIS A 108 -8.87 -4.96 1.79
C HIS A 108 -8.45 -6.42 2.08
N ASP A 109 -8.16 -7.23 1.06
CA ASP A 109 -7.61 -8.59 1.23
C ASP A 109 -6.22 -8.59 1.89
N PHE A 110 -5.53 -7.44 1.88
CA PHE A 110 -4.23 -7.23 2.52
C PHE A 110 -4.32 -6.34 3.75
N ASN A 111 -5.49 -6.31 4.39
CA ASN A 111 -5.62 -5.75 5.73
C ASN A 111 -4.78 -6.56 6.71
N LEU A 112 -3.90 -5.90 7.44
CA LEU A 112 -3.25 -6.54 8.58
C LEU A 112 -4.31 -6.91 9.61
N VAL A 113 -4.11 -8.08 10.19
CA VAL A 113 -5.04 -8.74 11.09
C VAL A 113 -4.76 -8.29 12.52
N THR A 114 -3.49 -8.06 12.86
CA THR A 114 -3.06 -7.70 14.21
C THR A 114 -2.14 -6.49 14.23
N GLU A 115 -2.11 -5.79 15.36
CA GLU A 115 -1.15 -4.72 15.60
C GLU A 115 0.31 -5.20 15.47
N ARG A 116 0.61 -6.44 15.86
CA ARG A 116 1.97 -7.00 15.86
C ARG A 116 2.52 -7.22 14.45
N GLU A 117 1.66 -7.52 13.49
CA GLU A 117 2.07 -7.63 12.09
C GLU A 117 2.60 -6.30 11.55
N VAL A 118 2.16 -5.18 12.12
CA VAL A 118 2.69 -3.86 11.78
C VAL A 118 4.17 -3.76 12.14
N ASP A 119 4.59 -4.33 13.28
CA ASP A 119 5.99 -4.32 13.68
C ASP A 119 6.86 -5.12 12.71
N VAL A 120 6.36 -6.25 12.18
CA VAL A 120 7.06 -7.04 11.14
C VAL A 120 7.24 -6.21 9.87
N VAL A 121 6.22 -5.45 9.46
CA VAL A 121 6.30 -4.56 8.30
C VAL A 121 7.29 -3.41 8.55
N LEU A 122 7.30 -2.84 9.76
CA LEU A 122 8.24 -1.78 10.15
C LEU A 122 9.68 -2.29 10.17
N ASP A 123 9.92 -3.48 10.70
CA ASP A 123 11.25 -4.11 10.71
C ASP A 123 11.72 -4.37 9.27
N ALA A 124 10.83 -4.83 8.38
CA ALA A 124 11.16 -4.96 6.95
C ALA A 124 11.44 -3.61 6.27
N ALA A 125 10.76 -2.54 6.67
CA ALA A 125 11.03 -1.18 6.20
C ALA A 125 12.40 -0.66 6.68
N ASP A 126 12.76 -0.93 7.93
CA ASP A 126 14.07 -0.57 8.48
C ASP A 126 15.18 -1.36 7.80
N ASP A 127 15.02 -2.67 7.60
CA ASP A 127 15.95 -3.49 6.84
C ASP A 127 16.10 -3.01 5.38
N ALA A 128 15.02 -2.54 4.75
CA ALA A 128 15.07 -1.95 3.40
C ALA A 128 15.81 -0.62 3.41
N TYR A 129 15.57 0.23 4.42
CA TYR A 129 16.23 1.51 4.60
C TYR A 129 17.75 1.37 4.78
N GLU A 130 18.20 0.43 5.63
CA GLU A 130 19.63 0.18 5.87
C GLU A 130 20.40 -0.29 4.64
N ARG A 131 19.68 -0.79 3.61
CA ARG A 131 20.25 -1.29 2.35
C ARG A 131 20.18 -0.29 1.19
N ILE A 132 19.73 0.93 1.44
CA ILE A 132 19.62 1.95 0.38
C ILE A 132 21.01 2.37 -0.11
N GLU A 133 21.17 2.38 -1.42
CA GLU A 133 22.31 2.97 -2.12
C GLU A 133 21.91 4.36 -2.63
N TYR A 134 22.52 5.41 -2.10
CA TYR A 134 22.21 6.78 -2.49
C TYR A 134 22.89 7.17 -3.80
N SER A 135 22.15 7.87 -4.66
CA SER A 135 22.66 8.41 -5.93
C SER A 135 22.21 9.85 -6.14
N PRO A 136 23.08 10.74 -6.66
CA PRO A 136 22.69 12.09 -7.04
C PRO A 136 21.94 12.14 -8.40
N ASP A 137 21.94 11.05 -9.16
CA ASP A 137 21.37 10.99 -10.50
C ASP A 137 19.84 10.95 -10.45
N VAL A 138 19.20 11.89 -11.11
CA VAL A 138 17.73 12.01 -11.13
C VAL A 138 17.22 12.51 -12.48
N THR A 139 16.01 12.14 -12.86
CA THR A 139 15.34 12.76 -14.03
C THR A 139 14.40 13.88 -13.59
N GLU A 140 13.98 14.74 -14.52
CA GLU A 140 12.71 15.45 -14.33
C GLU A 140 11.55 14.45 -14.23
N SER A 141 10.44 14.87 -13.64
CA SER A 141 9.24 14.04 -13.57
C SER A 141 8.55 13.99 -14.94
N VAL A 142 8.16 12.80 -15.38
CA VAL A 142 7.37 12.58 -16.60
C VAL A 142 5.90 12.38 -16.25
N ARG A 143 5.01 12.65 -17.20
CA ARG A 143 3.57 12.40 -17.06
C ARG A 143 3.06 11.66 -18.28
N VAL A 144 2.58 10.45 -18.07
CA VAL A 144 2.01 9.60 -19.11
C VAL A 144 0.56 9.27 -18.82
N GLN A 145 -0.15 8.85 -19.85
CA GLN A 145 -1.54 8.43 -19.75
C GLN A 145 -1.79 7.27 -20.71
N SER A 146 -2.54 6.28 -20.24
CA SER A 146 -3.15 5.25 -21.08
C SER A 146 -4.60 5.08 -20.65
N GLY A 147 -5.53 5.29 -21.58
CA GLY A 147 -6.96 5.28 -21.27
C GLY A 147 -7.32 6.22 -20.11
N ASP A 148 -7.89 5.65 -19.05
CA ASP A 148 -8.28 6.41 -17.85
C ASP A 148 -7.14 6.52 -16.80
N ALA A 149 -6.09 5.72 -16.91
CA ALA A 149 -4.97 5.73 -15.97
C ALA A 149 -3.93 6.78 -16.36
N LYS A 150 -3.56 7.64 -15.40
CA LYS A 150 -2.47 8.60 -15.52
C LYS A 150 -1.37 8.24 -14.54
N MET A 151 -0.13 8.47 -14.94
CA MET A 151 1.02 8.17 -14.10
C MET A 151 2.03 9.32 -14.13
N LEU A 152 2.40 9.79 -12.94
CA LEU A 152 3.56 10.63 -12.73
C LEU A 152 4.74 9.71 -12.39
N GLY A 153 5.87 9.88 -13.06
CA GLY A 153 7.06 9.09 -12.79
C GLY A 153 8.29 9.96 -12.59
N GLN A 154 9.20 9.56 -11.72
CA GLN A 154 10.53 10.17 -11.58
C GLN A 154 11.56 9.09 -11.24
N ARG A 155 12.71 9.10 -11.94
CA ARG A 155 13.79 8.16 -11.74
C ARG A 155 14.83 8.73 -10.78
N PHE A 156 15.34 7.89 -9.87
CA PHE A 156 16.43 8.15 -8.95
C PHE A 156 17.46 7.03 -9.09
N GLY A 157 18.65 7.34 -9.61
CA GLY A 157 19.64 6.32 -9.99
C GLY A 157 19.07 5.36 -11.02
N ASP A 158 18.93 4.09 -10.63
CA ASP A 158 18.32 3.05 -11.45
C ASP A 158 16.92 2.63 -10.98
N ASP A 159 16.39 3.29 -9.96
CA ASP A 159 15.07 3.04 -9.39
C ASP A 159 14.09 4.17 -9.74
N ALA A 160 12.79 3.97 -9.51
CA ALA A 160 11.79 4.99 -9.80
C ALA A 160 10.67 5.09 -8.75
N LEU A 161 10.18 6.32 -8.58
CA LEU A 161 8.90 6.62 -7.94
C LEU A 161 7.85 6.78 -9.04
N LEU A 162 6.79 5.99 -8.98
CA LEU A 162 5.61 6.12 -9.83
C LEU A 162 4.38 6.42 -8.98
N VAL A 163 3.53 7.33 -9.43
CA VAL A 163 2.27 7.69 -8.77
C VAL A 163 1.13 7.57 -9.77
N SER A 164 0.25 6.59 -9.58
CA SER A 164 -0.92 6.37 -10.43
C SER A 164 -2.13 7.17 -9.94
N THR A 165 -2.93 7.69 -10.87
CA THR A 165 -4.23 8.31 -10.56
C THR A 165 -5.21 8.09 -11.71
N TYR A 166 -6.48 7.92 -11.36
CA TYR A 166 -7.59 7.92 -12.33
C TYR A 166 -8.32 9.26 -12.38
N ALA A 167 -7.94 10.24 -11.56
CA ALA A 167 -8.60 11.54 -11.50
C ALA A 167 -8.60 12.23 -12.89
N PRO A 168 -9.72 12.86 -13.33
CA PRO A 168 -10.93 13.15 -12.55
C PRO A 168 -11.98 12.03 -12.46
N GLN A 169 -11.72 10.84 -13.02
CA GLN A 169 -12.57 9.68 -12.86
C GLN A 169 -12.37 9.10 -11.47
N PHE A 170 -13.45 8.63 -10.84
CA PHE A 170 -13.33 7.98 -9.55
C PHE A 170 -12.70 6.59 -9.72
N ALA A 171 -11.87 6.21 -8.76
CA ALA A 171 -11.36 4.87 -8.55
C ALA A 171 -11.31 4.60 -7.06
N ASP A 172 -11.57 3.34 -6.72
CA ASP A 172 -11.37 2.80 -5.37
C ASP A 172 -10.05 2.01 -5.39
N ASP A 173 -9.90 1.03 -4.50
CA ASP A 173 -8.68 0.22 -4.41
C ASP A 173 -8.20 -0.37 -5.74
N VAL A 174 -6.89 -0.31 -5.95
CA VAL A 174 -6.17 -1.08 -6.95
C VAL A 174 -5.73 -2.40 -6.34
N GLU A 175 -6.14 -3.52 -6.93
CA GLU A 175 -5.77 -4.83 -6.42
C GLU A 175 -4.25 -5.06 -6.48
N TYR A 176 -3.74 -5.75 -5.46
CA TYR A 176 -2.34 -6.13 -5.28
C TYR A 176 -1.67 -6.67 -6.55
N ALA A 177 -2.33 -7.61 -7.23
CA ALA A 177 -1.79 -8.23 -8.44
C ALA A 177 -1.65 -7.24 -9.61
N VAL A 178 -2.53 -6.23 -9.70
CA VAL A 178 -2.43 -5.17 -10.71
C VAL A 178 -1.24 -4.28 -10.42
N GLY A 179 -1.07 -3.88 -9.15
CA GLY A 179 0.10 -3.14 -8.68
C GLY A 179 1.43 -3.81 -9.02
N LEU A 180 1.57 -5.09 -8.65
CA LEU A 180 2.75 -5.89 -8.97
C LEU A 180 3.01 -5.97 -10.48
N SER A 181 1.96 -6.18 -11.27
CA SER A 181 2.07 -6.27 -12.73
C SER A 181 2.51 -4.95 -13.35
N ALA A 182 1.99 -3.82 -12.86
CA ALA A 182 2.37 -2.49 -13.32
C ALA A 182 3.83 -2.17 -12.96
N SER A 183 4.25 -2.45 -11.71
CA SER A 183 5.66 -2.30 -11.32
C SER A 183 6.58 -3.22 -12.13
N ALA A 184 6.18 -4.47 -12.40
CA ALA A 184 6.96 -5.37 -13.23
C ALA A 184 7.09 -4.86 -14.68
N GLU A 185 6.01 -4.32 -15.25
CA GLU A 185 6.01 -3.75 -16.59
C GLU A 185 6.96 -2.54 -16.70
N ALA A 186 6.90 -1.61 -15.75
CA ALA A 186 7.81 -0.46 -15.72
C ALA A 186 9.29 -0.89 -15.64
N ARG A 187 9.60 -2.00 -14.97
CA ARG A 187 10.97 -2.52 -14.83
C ARG A 187 11.53 -3.14 -16.11
N THR A 188 10.68 -3.50 -17.07
CA THR A 188 11.14 -4.06 -18.36
C THR A 188 12.00 -3.08 -19.17
N THR A 189 11.98 -1.80 -18.80
CA THR A 189 12.68 -0.71 -19.50
C THR A 189 14.04 -0.37 -18.90
N GLY A 190 14.53 -1.18 -17.95
CA GLY A 190 15.85 -1.00 -17.31
C GLY A 190 15.81 -0.25 -15.97
N LEU A 191 14.63 -0.14 -15.34
CA LEU A 191 14.51 0.24 -13.93
C LEU A 191 14.73 -0.99 -13.05
N ARG A 192 15.51 -0.86 -11.98
CA ARG A 192 15.82 -1.95 -11.05
C ARG A 192 14.70 -2.15 -10.04
N ASP A 193 14.26 -1.10 -9.35
CA ASP A 193 13.13 -1.14 -8.41
C ASP A 193 12.15 0.02 -8.64
N VAL A 194 10.88 -0.19 -8.26
CA VAL A 194 9.80 0.78 -8.45
C VAL A 194 8.96 0.90 -7.18
N LEU A 195 8.87 2.12 -6.64
CA LEU A 195 7.90 2.50 -5.63
C LEU A 195 6.63 3.00 -6.35
N LEU A 196 5.58 2.16 -6.40
CA LEU A 196 4.32 2.47 -7.09
C LEU A 196 3.22 2.88 -6.10
N VAL A 197 2.97 4.18 -6.03
CA VAL A 197 1.93 4.79 -5.21
C VAL A 197 0.60 4.79 -5.95
N ASP A 198 -0.47 4.37 -5.27
CA ASP A 198 -1.83 4.75 -5.65
C ASP A 198 -2.14 6.14 -5.06
N ALA A 199 -2.47 7.12 -5.89
CA ALA A 199 -2.83 8.45 -5.40
C ALA A 199 -4.16 8.43 -4.62
N HIS A 200 -5.07 7.51 -4.96
CA HIS A 200 -6.34 7.29 -4.28
C HIS A 200 -7.13 8.60 -3.99
N ASN A 201 -7.11 9.53 -4.96
CA ASN A 201 -7.45 10.94 -4.74
C ASN A 201 -8.79 11.36 -5.36
N CYS A 202 -9.59 10.41 -5.87
CA CYS A 202 -10.89 10.69 -6.45
C CYS A 202 -11.84 9.51 -6.20
N ASN A 203 -12.76 9.65 -5.25
CA ASN A 203 -13.79 8.65 -4.95
C ASN A 203 -15.19 9.19 -5.28
N ASN A 204 -16.14 8.29 -5.51
CA ASN A 204 -17.57 8.59 -5.67
C ASN A 204 -18.38 8.20 -4.41
N GLY A 205 -17.72 7.90 -3.30
CA GLY A 205 -18.33 7.29 -2.12
C GLY A 205 -18.88 5.89 -2.43
N LEU A 206 -20.15 5.66 -2.11
CA LEU A 206 -20.85 4.38 -2.36
C LEU A 206 -21.95 4.52 -3.42
N GLN A 207 -21.74 5.42 -4.39
CA GLN A 207 -22.75 5.74 -5.40
C GLN A 207 -22.63 4.84 -6.62
N GLY A 208 -23.71 4.12 -6.94
CA GLY A 208 -23.78 3.30 -8.13
C GLY A 208 -23.28 1.86 -7.93
N PRO A 209 -23.37 1.02 -8.97
CA PRO A 209 -23.03 -0.40 -8.87
C PRO A 209 -21.52 -0.69 -9.01
N ASP A 210 -20.73 0.29 -9.44
CA ASP A 210 -19.28 0.18 -9.64
C ASP A 210 -18.60 1.24 -8.77
N LEU A 211 -17.86 0.77 -7.76
CA LEU A 211 -17.07 1.62 -6.87
C LEU A 211 -15.76 2.07 -7.54
N GLY A 212 -15.42 1.48 -8.69
CA GLY A 212 -14.22 1.83 -9.45
C GLY A 212 -12.98 1.05 -9.03
N HIS A 213 -13.15 -0.12 -8.39
CA HIS A 213 -12.05 -1.04 -8.11
C HIS A 213 -11.28 -1.40 -9.38
N VAL A 214 -9.96 -1.45 -9.27
CA VAL A 214 -9.09 -1.84 -10.39
C VAL A 214 -8.63 -3.26 -10.18
N THR A 215 -9.34 -4.19 -10.83
CA THR A 215 -9.15 -5.64 -10.65
C THR A 215 -8.41 -6.26 -11.84
N PRO A 216 -7.71 -7.40 -11.68
CA PRO A 216 -7.04 -8.10 -12.76
C PRO A 216 -7.96 -8.41 -13.94
N GLY A 217 -7.51 -8.08 -15.15
CA GLY A 217 -8.27 -8.31 -16.38
C GLY A 217 -9.31 -7.23 -16.69
N SER A 218 -9.51 -6.26 -15.79
CA SER A 218 -10.32 -5.07 -16.08
C SER A 218 -9.61 -4.16 -17.08
N LYS A 219 -10.37 -3.38 -17.87
CA LYS A 219 -9.79 -2.36 -18.76
C LYS A 219 -8.88 -1.40 -17.99
N ARG A 220 -9.30 -0.95 -16.80
CA ARG A 220 -8.53 -0.05 -15.94
C ARG A 220 -7.18 -0.65 -15.50
N SER A 221 -7.12 -1.97 -15.27
CA SER A 221 -5.85 -2.64 -14.95
C SER A 221 -4.88 -2.62 -16.13
N PHE A 222 -5.35 -2.89 -17.35
CA PHE A 222 -4.53 -2.80 -18.56
C PHE A 222 -4.06 -1.37 -18.84
N ASP A 223 -4.94 -0.39 -18.64
CA ASP A 223 -4.62 1.04 -18.74
C ASP A 223 -3.47 1.38 -17.79
N MET A 224 -3.52 0.96 -16.52
CA MET A 224 -2.48 1.22 -15.52
C MET A 224 -1.15 0.52 -15.83
N ILE A 225 -1.18 -0.76 -16.20
CA ILE A 225 0.02 -1.52 -16.57
C ILE A 225 0.70 -0.86 -17.79
N THR A 226 -0.09 -0.48 -18.80
CA THR A 226 0.43 0.22 -19.98
C THR A 226 1.03 1.58 -19.60
N ALA A 227 0.36 2.36 -18.75
CA ALA A 227 0.89 3.64 -18.27
C ALA A 227 2.21 3.46 -17.51
N ALA A 228 2.36 2.38 -16.74
CA ALA A 228 3.61 2.05 -16.05
C ALA A 228 4.77 1.75 -17.02
N GLY A 229 4.50 0.95 -18.06
CA GLY A 229 5.47 0.68 -19.13
C GLY A 229 5.91 1.97 -19.84
N LEU A 230 4.95 2.81 -20.25
CA LEU A 230 5.23 4.10 -20.88
C LEU A 230 6.06 5.02 -19.99
N ALA A 231 5.76 5.08 -18.68
CA ALA A 231 6.55 5.86 -17.73
C ALA A 231 7.98 5.32 -17.65
N GLY A 232 8.14 4.00 -17.59
CA GLY A 232 9.46 3.35 -17.61
C GLY A 232 10.26 3.67 -18.86
N GLU A 233 9.63 3.69 -20.05
CA GLU A 233 10.29 4.00 -21.32
C GLU A 233 10.75 5.47 -21.35
N GLU A 234 9.87 6.39 -20.99
CA GLU A 234 10.15 7.82 -21.01
C GLU A 234 11.23 8.19 -19.98
N LEU A 235 11.20 7.61 -18.78
CA LEU A 235 12.23 7.78 -17.76
C LEU A 235 13.59 7.23 -18.20
N SER A 236 13.64 6.08 -18.89
CA SER A 236 14.88 5.52 -19.40
C SER A 236 15.48 6.32 -20.56
N ALA A 237 14.66 7.03 -21.33
CA ALA A 237 15.10 7.93 -22.39
C ALA A 237 15.44 9.35 -21.90
N SER A 238 15.01 9.73 -20.70
CA SER A 238 15.16 11.09 -20.16
C SER A 238 16.60 11.42 -19.77
N SER A 239 16.97 12.69 -19.93
CA SER A 239 18.26 13.19 -19.44
C SER A 239 18.33 13.14 -17.91
N ARG A 240 19.48 12.74 -17.38
CA ARG A 240 19.76 12.73 -15.94
C ARG A 240 20.44 14.03 -15.52
N GLY A 241 20.12 14.48 -14.31
CA GLY A 241 20.68 15.65 -13.66
C GLY A 241 20.82 15.41 -12.17
N SER A 242 20.76 16.49 -11.39
CA SER A 242 20.77 16.46 -9.92
C SER A 242 19.54 17.16 -9.38
N LEU A 243 19.10 16.77 -8.18
CA LEU A 243 17.93 17.31 -7.51
C LEU A 243 18.37 18.06 -6.26
N SER A 244 17.85 19.27 -6.08
CA SER A 244 17.89 19.95 -4.79
C SER A 244 16.51 19.85 -4.14
N LEU A 245 16.48 19.24 -2.95
CA LEU A 245 15.31 19.24 -2.10
C LEU A 245 15.49 20.38 -1.11
N GLY A 246 14.54 21.33 -1.06
CA GLY A 246 14.65 22.57 -0.29
C GLY A 246 15.18 22.37 1.14
N THR A 247 15.92 23.34 1.68
CA THR A 247 16.74 23.21 2.92
C THR A 247 15.95 22.74 4.13
#